data_AF-A0A815IR47-F1
#
_entry.id   AF-A0A815IR47-F1
#
_cell.length_a   1.000
_cell.length_b   1.000
_cell.length_c   1.000
_cell.angle_alpha   90.00
_cell.angle_beta   90.00
_cell.angle_gamma   90.00
#
_symmetry.space_group_name_H-M   'P 1'
#
loop_
_entity.id
_entity.type
_entity.pdbx_description
1 polymer ?
#
loop_
_entity_poly.entity_id
_entity_poly.type
_entity_poly.pdbx_seq_one_letter_code
_entity_poly.pdbx_strand_id
1 'polypeptide(L)'
;MDDIEEVYFIIRLCPRMTYLKINLIDNVDYEMFLKNLLMKINNDCSQYLRSLCLYIPTANNDMINKLQDMINREKLLHYFTIKLEFDNIYLQWK
;
A
#
# COMPACT_ATOMS: atom_id res chain seq x y z
N MET A 1 -8.04 13.77 -4.21
CA MET A 1 -7.09 13.30 -5.25
C MET A 1 -5.67 13.75 -4.93
N ASP A 2 -5.47 14.65 -3.95
CA ASP A 2 -4.17 15.20 -3.57
C ASP A 2 -3.29 14.24 -2.72
N ASP A 3 -3.90 13.39 -1.88
CA ASP A 3 -3.15 12.54 -0.93
C ASP A 3 -2.17 11.56 -1.59
N ILE A 4 -2.46 11.07 -2.79
CA ILE A 4 -1.61 10.07 -3.46
C ILE A 4 -0.37 10.68 -4.11
N GLU A 5 -0.45 11.92 -4.60
CA GLU A 5 0.69 12.63 -5.17
C GLU A 5 1.68 13.01 -4.07
N GLU A 6 1.21 13.40 -2.89
CA GLU A 6 2.06 13.69 -1.74
C GLU A 6 2.81 12.44 -1.27
N VAL A 7 2.13 11.31 -1.13
CA VAL A 7 2.76 10.04 -0.77
C VAL A 7 3.82 9.66 -1.79
N TYR A 8 3.50 9.78 -3.08
CA TYR A 8 4.44 9.46 -4.14
C TYR A 8 5.66 10.40 -4.14
N PHE A 9 5.45 11.69 -3.88
CA PHE A 9 6.53 12.66 -3.71
C PHE A 9 7.48 12.28 -2.56
N ILE A 10 6.94 11.83 -1.42
CA ILE A 10 7.76 11.35 -0.29
C ILE A 10 8.60 10.14 -0.70
N ILE A 11 8.03 9.18 -1.42
CA ILE A 11 8.78 7.99 -1.89
C ILE A 11 9.94 8.42 -2.80
N ARG A 12 9.73 9.41 -3.68
CA ARG A 12 10.77 9.94 -4.56
C ARG A 12 11.85 10.72 -3.81
N LEU A 13 11.48 11.52 -2.82
CA LEU A 13 12.44 12.25 -1.97
C LEU A 13 13.29 11.31 -1.11
N CYS A 14 12.73 10.17 -0.71
CA CYS A 14 13.38 9.21 0.15
C CYS A 14 13.65 7.89 -0.60
N PRO A 15 14.56 7.86 -1.58
CA PRO A 15 14.74 6.69 -2.45
C PRO A 15 15.25 5.45 -1.72
N ARG A 16 15.75 5.57 -0.49
CA ARG A 16 16.19 4.46 0.37
C ARG A 16 15.20 4.11 1.49
N MET A 17 13.99 4.65 1.44
CA MET A 17 12.94 4.33 2.41
C MET A 17 12.58 2.86 2.32
N THR A 18 12.72 2.15 3.44
CA THR A 18 12.40 0.72 3.53
C THR A 18 10.98 0.45 4.02
N TYR A 19 10.39 1.42 4.73
CA TYR A 19 9.08 1.34 5.34
C TYR A 19 8.30 2.63 5.11
N LEU A 20 7.04 2.51 4.70
CA LEU A 20 6.10 3.62 4.54
C LEU A 20 4.82 3.31 5.31
N LYS A 21 4.40 4.23 6.18
CA LYS A 21 3.09 4.17 6.85
C LYS A 21 2.19 5.28 6.34
N ILE A 22 0.96 4.93 6.00
CA ILE A 22 -0.06 5.85 5.51
C ILE A 22 -1.29 5.69 6.41
N ASN A 23 -1.80 6.81 6.91
CA ASN A 23 -3.03 6.83 7.68
C ASN A 23 -4.19 7.18 6.73
N LEU A 24 -5.07 6.22 6.48
CA LEU A 24 -6.25 6.44 5.66
C LEU A 24 -7.41 6.86 6.57
N ILE A 25 -8.00 8.01 6.28
CA ILE A 25 -9.16 8.54 7.00
C ILE A 25 -10.40 7.78 6.53
N ASP A 26 -11.40 7.65 7.42
CA ASP A 26 -12.71 7.08 7.08
C ASP A 26 -13.27 7.81 5.84
N ASN A 27 -13.67 7.04 4.82
CA ASN A 27 -14.18 7.44 3.49
C ASN A 27 -13.18 7.42 2.32
N VAL A 28 -11.90 7.10 2.53
CA VAL A 28 -11.00 6.82 1.39
C VAL A 28 -11.32 5.44 0.80
N ASP A 29 -11.51 5.38 -0.52
CA ASP A 29 -11.53 4.11 -1.25
C ASP A 29 -10.13 3.50 -1.20
N TYR A 30 -9.91 2.66 -0.18
CA TYR A 30 -8.61 2.06 0.12
C TYR A 30 -8.14 1.12 -0.99
N GLU A 31 -9.05 0.49 -1.74
CA GLU A 31 -8.69 -0.39 -2.86
C GLU A 31 -8.13 0.43 -4.02
N MET A 32 -8.87 1.47 -4.43
CA MET A 32 -8.44 2.35 -5.51
C MET A 32 -7.18 3.13 -5.12
N PHE A 33 -7.06 3.56 -3.87
CA PHE A 33 -5.85 4.20 -3.35
C PHE A 33 -4.64 3.26 -3.44
N LEU A 34 -4.74 2.05 -2.87
CA LEU A 34 -3.62 1.11 -2.87
C LEU A 34 -3.23 0.70 -4.30
N LYS A 35 -4.22 0.46 -5.16
CA LYS A 35 -4.00 0.14 -6.57
C LYS A 35 -3.15 1.21 -7.26
N ASN A 36 -3.57 2.46 -7.18
CA ASN A 36 -2.86 3.57 -7.83
C ASN A 36 -1.45 3.75 -7.23
N LEU A 37 -1.30 3.55 -5.92
CA LEU A 37 -0.01 3.66 -5.25
C LEU A 37 0.95 2.56 -5.72
N LEU A 38 0.50 1.31 -5.78
CA LEU A 38 1.32 0.18 -6.23
C LEU A 38 1.68 0.30 -7.72
N MET A 39 0.75 0.75 -8.57
CA MET A 39 1.04 1.02 -9.98
C MET A 39 2.17 2.05 -10.12
N LYS A 40 2.13 3.14 -9.36
CA LYS A 40 3.19 4.16 -9.35
C LYS A 40 4.51 3.62 -8.80
N ILE A 41 4.46 2.86 -7.70
CA ILE A 41 5.66 2.25 -7.10
C ILE A 41 6.37 1.35 -8.11
N ASN A 42 5.63 0.49 -8.80
CA ASN A 42 6.19 -0.43 -9.79
C ASN A 42 6.74 0.28 -11.04
N ASN A 43 6.11 1.36 -11.48
CA ASN A 43 6.54 2.07 -12.69
C ASN A 43 7.77 2.94 -12.45
N ASP A 44 7.85 3.60 -11.28
CA ASP A 44 8.77 4.73 -11.11
C ASP A 44 9.71 4.64 -9.89
N CYS A 45 9.57 3.65 -9.01
CA CYS A 45 10.07 3.80 -7.64
C CYS A 45 10.87 2.65 -7.00
N SER A 46 11.50 3.05 -5.90
CA SER A 46 12.57 2.43 -5.12
C SER A 46 12.50 0.91 -4.91
N GLN A 47 13.53 0.21 -5.39
CA GLN A 47 13.84 -1.19 -5.04
C GLN A 47 14.08 -1.44 -3.54
N TYR A 48 14.16 -0.37 -2.73
CA TYR A 48 14.42 -0.44 -1.30
C TYR A 48 13.16 -0.49 -0.46
N LEU A 49 11.99 -0.09 -1.00
CA LEU A 49 10.74 -0.19 -0.26
C LEU A 49 10.40 -1.67 -0.03
N ARG A 50 10.40 -2.09 1.24
CA ARG A 50 10.15 -3.47 1.64
C ARG A 50 8.85 -3.66 2.39
N SER A 51 8.28 -2.58 2.93
CA SER A 51 7.02 -2.66 3.65
C SER A 51 6.20 -1.39 3.52
N LEU A 52 4.90 -1.58 3.25
CA LEU A 52 3.87 -0.56 3.24
C LEU A 52 2.86 -0.91 4.33
N CYS A 53 2.49 0.08 5.14
CA CYS A 53 1.51 -0.05 6.21
C CYS A 53 0.38 0.94 5.96
N LEU A 54 -0.85 0.43 5.91
CA LEU A 54 -2.06 1.23 5.83
C LEU A 54 -2.78 1.14 7.18
N TYR A 55 -2.89 2.26 7.88
CA TYR A 55 -3.78 2.35 9.03
C TYR A 55 -5.19 2.66 8.52
N ILE A 56 -6.13 1.76 8.80
CA ILE A 56 -7.54 1.90 8.45
C ILE A 56 -8.34 1.50 9.71
N PRO A 57 -9.03 2.43 10.40
CA PRO A 57 -9.74 2.15 11.65
C PRO A 57 -10.79 1.02 11.56
N THR A 58 -11.27 0.74 10.36
CA THR A 58 -12.28 -0.29 10.07
C THR A 58 -11.69 -1.57 9.48
N ALA A 59 -10.35 -1.71 9.46
CA ALA A 59 -9.65 -2.85 8.87
C ALA A 59 -10.10 -4.18 9.46
N ASN A 60 -10.39 -5.14 8.59
CA ASN A 60 -10.78 -6.49 8.96
C ASN A 60 -10.23 -7.51 7.96
N ASN A 61 -10.39 -8.80 8.28
CA ASN A 61 -9.88 -9.88 7.45
C ASN A 61 -10.51 -9.94 6.05
N ASP A 62 -11.76 -9.51 5.89
CA ASP A 62 -12.41 -9.47 4.57
C ASP A 62 -11.73 -8.43 3.67
N MET A 63 -11.31 -7.29 4.23
CA MET A 63 -10.55 -6.28 3.50
C MET A 63 -9.18 -6.82 3.07
N ILE A 64 -8.50 -7.63 3.90
CA ILE A 64 -7.25 -8.29 3.51
C ILE A 64 -7.47 -9.16 2.28
N ASN A 65 -8.51 -10.01 2.31
CA ASN A 65 -8.82 -10.93 1.23
C ASN A 65 -9.11 -10.16 -0.08
N LYS A 66 -9.92 -9.10 -0.01
CA LYS A 66 -10.21 -8.23 -1.16
C LYS A 66 -8.96 -7.58 -1.73
N LEU A 67 -8.10 -7.03 -0.88
CA LEU A 67 -6.84 -6.42 -1.30
C LEU A 67 -5.90 -7.45 -1.92
N GLN A 68 -5.79 -8.63 -1.34
CA GLN A 68 -4.98 -9.72 -1.87
C GLN A 68 -5.48 -10.15 -3.25
N ASP A 69 -6.79 -10.34 -3.40
CA ASP A 69 -7.42 -10.70 -4.67
C ASP A 69 -7.19 -9.63 -5.74
N MET A 70 -7.36 -8.34 -5.39
CA MET A 70 -7.07 -7.23 -6.28
C MET A 70 -5.60 -7.23 -6.73
N ILE A 71 -4.64 -7.31 -5.79
CA ILE A 71 -3.20 -7.29 -6.11
C ILE A 71 -2.84 -8.45 -7.03
N ASN A 72 -3.36 -9.65 -6.75
CA ASN A 72 -3.09 -10.85 -7.56
C ASN A 72 -3.73 -10.76 -8.95
N ARG A 73 -5.02 -10.39 -9.01
CA ARG A 73 -5.79 -10.29 -10.27
C ARG A 73 -5.16 -9.28 -11.22
N GLU A 74 -4.73 -8.13 -10.69
CA GLU A 74 -4.15 -7.04 -11.46
C GLU A 74 -2.63 -7.12 -11.59
N LYS A 75 -2.00 -8.14 -11.00
CA LYS A 75 -0.55 -8.37 -11.01
C LYS A 75 0.24 -7.15 -10.53
N LEU A 76 -0.27 -6.48 -9.48
CA LEU A 76 0.31 -5.25 -8.93
C LEU A 76 1.54 -5.50 -8.07
N LEU A 77 1.80 -6.72 -7.62
CA LEU A 77 2.98 -7.02 -6.84
C LEU A 77 3.38 -8.48 -6.98
N HIS A 78 4.68 -8.74 -7.10
CA HIS A 78 5.23 -10.10 -7.12
C HIS A 78 5.78 -10.44 -5.74
N TYR A 79 5.54 -11.68 -5.30
CA TYR A 79 6.08 -12.24 -4.05
C TYR A 79 5.92 -11.34 -2.83
N PHE A 80 4.69 -11.26 -2.31
CA PHE A 80 4.38 -10.43 -1.14
C PHE A 80 3.69 -11.23 -0.04
N THR A 81 3.60 -10.61 1.13
CA THR A 81 2.69 -11.03 2.21
C THR A 81 1.82 -9.86 2.62
N ILE A 82 0.55 -10.12 2.88
CA ILE A 82 -0.37 -9.16 3.47
C ILE A 82 -0.82 -9.68 4.84
N LYS A 83 -0.83 -8.82 5.86
CA LYS A 83 -1.28 -9.17 7.22
C LYS A 83 -2.03 -8.01 7.85
N LEU A 84 -2.97 -8.33 8.73
CA LEU A 84 -3.67 -7.38 9.58
C LEU A 84 -3.17 -7.51 11.02
N GLU A 85 -2.79 -6.40 11.62
CA GLU A 85 -2.47 -6.32 13.04
C GLU A 85 -3.18 -5.09 13.62
N PHE A 86 -4.16 -5.34 14.47
CA PHE A 86 -5.11 -4.31 14.94
C PHE A 86 -5.75 -3.61 13.72
N ASP A 87 -5.66 -2.29 13.64
CA ASP A 87 -6.22 -1.50 12.53
C ASP A 87 -5.19 -1.23 11.41
N ASN A 88 -4.10 -1.99 11.37
CA ASN A 88 -3.01 -1.78 10.42
C ASN A 88 -2.91 -2.96 9.45
N ILE A 89 -3.03 -2.68 8.16
CA ILE A 89 -2.76 -3.64 7.09
C ILE A 89 -1.31 -3.44 6.63
N TYR A 90 -0.51 -4.48 6.75
CA TYR A 90 0.88 -4.50 6.28
C TYR A 90 0.97 -5.29 4.99
N LEU A 91 1.59 -4.68 3.99
CA LEU A 91 2.04 -5.29 2.76
C LEU A 91 3.57 -5.34 2.79
N GLN A 92 4.16 -6.54 2.63
CA GLN A 92 5.60 -6.74 2.70
C GLN A 92 6.11 -7.45 1.44
N TRP A 93 7.19 -6.93 0.86
CA TRP A 93 7.88 -7.51 -0.28
C TRP A 93 8.84 -8.59 0.22
N LYS A 94 8.88 -9.74 -0.46
CA LYS A 94 9.85 -10.80 -0.19
C LYS A 94 11.20 -10.57 -0.88
#